data_AF-A0A2H6ND25-F1
#
_entry.id   AF-A0A2H6ND25-F1
#
_cell.length_a   1.000
_cell.length_b   1.000
_cell.length_c   1.000
_cell.angle_alpha   90.00
_cell.angle_beta   90.00
_cell.angle_gamma   90.00
#
_symmetry.space_group_name_H-M   'P 1'
#
loop_
_entity.id
_entity.type
_entity.pdbx_description
1 polymer ?
#
loop_
_entity_poly.entity_id
_entity_poly.type
_entity_poly.pdbx_seq_one_letter_code
_entity_poly.pdbx_strand_id
1 'polypeptide(L)'
;NWDWTLQHLTVGCLPHFWKVLVPEIPRIFHTGDCGMHHKKSCQPSVQSAKIDSLLSNNQQYLFPETLTISKRYSMTPLSPHVKNGGWGDIRDHELCKSYRRLQ
;
A
#
# COMPACT_ATOMS: atom_id res chain seq x y z
N ASN A 1 0.42 -3.26 12.37
CA ASN A 1 0.24 -2.88 10.95
C ASN A 1 1.08 -1.65 10.63
N TRP A 2 2.14 -1.81 9.83
CA TRP A 2 3.10 -0.74 9.55
C TRP A 2 2.50 0.37 8.68
N ASP A 3 1.65 0.01 7.73
CA ASP A 3 0.89 0.86 6.82
C ASP A 3 -0.07 1.80 7.58
N TRP A 4 -0.85 1.26 8.53
CA TRP A 4 -1.69 2.08 9.41
C TRP A 4 -0.87 2.96 10.36
N THR A 5 0.33 2.51 10.74
CA THR A 5 1.26 3.34 11.52
C THR A 5 1.77 4.51 10.66
N LEU A 6 2.14 4.27 9.40
CA LEU A 6 2.51 5.35 8.46
C LEU A 6 1.35 6.32 8.24
N GLN A 7 0.12 5.83 8.05
CA GLN A 7 -1.05 6.70 7.93
C GLN A 7 -1.25 7.56 9.19
N HIS A 8 -1.04 7.00 10.38
CA HIS A 8 -1.07 7.79 11.61
C HIS A 8 0.04 8.85 11.64
N LEU A 9 1.24 8.55 11.16
CA LEU A 9 2.35 9.51 11.09
C LEU A 9 2.05 10.68 10.14
N THR A 10 1.34 10.47 9.02
CA THR A 10 1.01 11.56 8.08
C THR A 10 0.06 12.60 8.64
N VAL A 11 -0.68 12.28 9.71
CA VAL A 11 -1.63 13.20 10.37
C VAL A 11 -1.23 13.59 11.79
N GLY A 12 -0.32 12.85 12.43
CA GLY A 12 0.04 13.03 13.85
C GLY A 12 1.51 13.33 14.14
N CYS A 13 2.41 13.27 13.14
CA CYS A 13 3.84 13.48 13.37
C CYS A 13 4.53 14.29 12.25
N LEU A 14 4.28 13.93 11.00
CA LEU A 14 4.88 14.63 9.85
C LEU A 14 4.33 16.05 9.72
N PRO A 15 5.13 17.01 9.22
CA PRO A 15 4.70 18.41 9.10
C PRO A 15 3.57 18.60 8.08
N HIS A 16 3.43 17.68 7.12
CA HIS A 16 2.37 17.68 6.12
C HIS A 16 1.97 16.25 5.80
N PHE A 17 0.70 16.06 5.45
CA PHE A 17 0.23 14.78 4.94
C PHE A 17 0.90 14.45 3.61
N TRP A 18 1.09 13.16 3.34
CA TRP A 18 1.67 12.71 2.09
C TRP A 18 0.70 12.90 0.92
N LYS A 19 1.22 13.41 -0.19
CA LYS A 19 0.58 13.36 -1.50
C LYS A 19 1.29 12.30 -2.32
N VAL A 20 0.53 11.39 -2.92
CA VAL A 20 1.08 10.25 -3.65
C VAL A 20 0.86 10.45 -5.14
N LEU A 21 1.93 10.31 -5.94
CA LEU A 21 1.82 10.16 -7.39
C LEU A 21 1.61 8.67 -7.68
N VAL A 22 0.40 8.33 -8.13
CA VAL A 22 0.01 6.95 -8.46
C VAL A 22 -0.53 6.95 -9.88
N PRO A 23 -0.17 5.95 -10.71
CA PRO A 23 -0.64 5.95 -12.08
C PRO A 23 -2.06 5.33 -12.16
N GLU A 24 -2.89 5.77 -13.11
CA GLU A 24 -4.31 5.38 -13.13
C GLU A 24 -4.54 3.87 -13.33
N ILE A 25 -3.64 3.22 -14.09
CA ILE A 25 -3.63 1.76 -14.26
C ILE A 25 -2.64 1.16 -13.25
N PRO A 26 -2.98 0.14 -12.46
CA PRO A 26 -2.02 -0.44 -11.52
C PRO A 26 -0.85 -1.11 -12.25
N ARG A 27 0.38 -0.95 -11.73
CA ARG A 27 1.60 -1.63 -12.20
C ARG A 27 2.03 -2.76 -11.25
N ILE A 28 1.36 -2.88 -10.11
CA ILE A 28 1.55 -3.89 -9.10
C ILE A 28 0.16 -4.44 -8.79
N PHE A 29 0.04 -5.76 -8.71
CA PHE A 29 -1.21 -6.45 -8.40
C PHE A 29 -1.05 -7.25 -7.12
N HIS A 30 -2.04 -7.19 -6.24
CA HIS A 30 -2.06 -8.02 -5.05
C HIS A 30 -2.67 -9.39 -5.39
N THR A 31 -1.83 -10.43 -5.44
CA THR A 31 -2.25 -11.81 -5.74
C THR A 31 -2.67 -12.62 -4.51
N GLY A 32 -2.46 -12.06 -3.31
CA GLY A 32 -2.76 -12.66 -2.02
C GLY A 32 -4.09 -12.21 -1.40
N ASP A 33 -5.01 -11.66 -2.18
CA ASP A 33 -6.33 -11.18 -1.71
C ASP A 33 -7.31 -12.34 -1.40
N CYS A 34 -6.84 -13.25 -0.55
CA CYS A 34 -7.37 -14.59 -0.30
C CYS A 34 -6.55 -15.22 0.83
N GLY A 35 -7.21 -15.66 1.90
CA GLY A 35 -6.54 -16.05 3.14
C GLY A 35 -7.25 -15.50 4.37
N MET A 36 -6.53 -15.20 5.46
CA MET A 36 -7.10 -14.92 6.80
C MET A 36 -8.25 -13.90 6.84
N HIS A 37 -8.32 -12.95 5.92
CA HIS A 37 -9.40 -11.95 5.84
C HIS A 37 -10.40 -12.17 4.69
N HIS A 38 -10.12 -13.10 3.77
CA HIS A 38 -10.95 -13.39 2.59
C HIS A 38 -11.15 -14.90 2.43
N LYS A 39 -12.40 -15.37 2.65
CA LYS A 39 -12.81 -16.80 2.72
C LYS A 39 -12.57 -17.66 1.47
N LYS A 40 -11.99 -17.11 0.39
CA LYS A 40 -11.75 -17.85 -0.85
C LYS A 40 -10.32 -18.39 -0.87
N SER A 41 -10.17 -19.68 -1.14
CA SER A 41 -8.87 -20.27 -1.44
C SER A 41 -8.30 -19.62 -2.69
N CYS A 42 -7.08 -19.13 -2.62
CA CYS A 42 -6.34 -18.73 -3.81
C CYS A 42 -5.44 -19.84 -4.27
N GLN A 43 -5.55 -20.16 -5.55
CA GLN A 43 -4.47 -20.84 -6.24
C GLN A 43 -3.56 -19.78 -6.88
N PRO A 44 -2.29 -19.68 -6.46
CA PRO A 44 -1.36 -18.70 -7.02
C PRO A 44 -1.25 -18.76 -8.55
N SER A 45 -1.32 -19.97 -9.12
CA SER A 45 -1.32 -20.21 -10.57
C SER A 45 -2.50 -19.56 -11.28
N VAL A 46 -3.71 -19.66 -10.71
CA VAL A 46 -4.93 -19.04 -11.27
C VAL A 46 -4.84 -17.52 -11.23
N GLN A 47 -4.32 -16.96 -10.13
CA GLN A 47 -4.14 -15.50 -10.01
C GLN A 47 -3.08 -14.99 -10.98
N SER A 48 -1.95 -15.70 -11.12
CA SER A 48 -0.92 -15.37 -12.12
C SER A 48 -1.50 -15.38 -13.53
N ALA A 49 -2.15 -16.48 -13.94
CA ALA A 49 -2.71 -16.60 -15.28
C ALA A 49 -3.74 -15.50 -15.61
N LYS A 50 -4.53 -15.07 -14.62
CA LYS A 50 -5.46 -13.95 -14.77
C LYS A 50 -4.75 -12.62 -15.01
N ILE A 51 -3.67 -12.35 -14.27
CA ILE A 51 -2.86 -11.14 -14.47
C ILE A 51 -2.14 -11.21 -15.82
N ASP A 52 -1.57 -12.36 -16.18
CA ASP A 52 -0.88 -12.56 -17.45
C ASP A 52 -1.82 -12.33 -18.63
N SER A 53 -3.05 -12.85 -18.56
CA SER A 53 -4.08 -12.59 -19.58
C SER A 53 -4.49 -11.11 -19.64
N LEU A 54 -4.68 -10.46 -18.48
CA LEU A 54 -5.00 -9.02 -18.43
C LEU A 54 -3.89 -8.18 -19.08
N LEU A 55 -2.63 -8.46 -18.77
CA LEU A 55 -1.48 -7.73 -19.31
C LEU A 55 -1.30 -8.01 -20.81
N SER A 56 -1.41 -9.28 -21.22
CA SER A 56 -1.27 -9.68 -22.63
C SER A 56 -2.34 -9.02 -23.51
N ASN A 57 -3.60 -9.02 -23.04
CA ASN A 57 -4.71 -8.39 -23.76
C ASN A 57 -4.58 -6.86 -23.87
N ASN A 58 -3.74 -6.23 -23.04
CA ASN A 58 -3.53 -4.79 -23.02
C ASN A 58 -2.10 -4.40 -23.39
N GLN A 59 -1.33 -5.30 -24.02
CA GLN A 59 0.09 -5.13 -24.30
C GLN A 59 0.38 -3.83 -25.09
N GLN A 60 -0.51 -3.45 -26.00
CA GLN A 60 -0.41 -2.22 -26.80
C GLN A 60 -0.45 -0.92 -25.98
N TYR A 61 -0.93 -0.97 -24.73
CA TYR A 61 -0.99 0.19 -23.82
C TYR A 61 0.12 0.17 -22.76
N LEU A 62 0.95 -0.87 -22.74
CA LEU A 62 2.11 -0.96 -21.85
C LEU A 62 3.28 -0.14 -22.42
N PHE A 63 4.23 0.21 -21.56
CA PHE A 63 5.43 0.98 -21.91
C PHE A 63 5.16 2.34 -22.61
N PRO A 64 4.32 3.22 -22.04
CA PRO A 64 4.10 4.54 -22.61
C PRO A 64 5.41 5.34 -22.60
N GLU A 65 5.73 6.00 -23.72
CA GLU A 65 6.92 6.87 -23.84
C GLU A 65 6.83 8.09 -22.91
N THR A 66 5.60 8.55 -22.64
CA THR A 66 5.35 9.71 -21.79
C THR A 66 4.20 9.45 -20.82
N LEU A 67 4.30 10.00 -19.61
CA LEU A 67 3.24 10.01 -18.62
C LEU A 67 2.81 11.46 -18.33
N THR A 68 1.51 11.67 -18.18
CA THR A 68 0.93 12.99 -17.85
C THR A 68 0.08 12.89 -16.59
N ILE A 69 0.03 13.95 -15.79
CA ILE A 69 -0.86 14.04 -14.63
C ILE A 69 -2.28 14.32 -15.14
N SER A 70 -3.13 13.30 -15.15
CA SER A 70 -4.53 13.39 -15.58
C SER A 70 -5.45 14.00 -14.51
N LYS A 71 -5.22 13.68 -13.24
CA LYS A 71 -6.09 14.07 -12.11
C LYS A 71 -5.27 14.59 -10.94
N ARG A 72 -5.82 15.60 -10.26
CA ARG A 72 -5.34 16.08 -8.97
C ARG A 72 -6.52 16.10 -8.01
N TYR A 73 -6.47 15.24 -7.00
CA TYR A 73 -7.51 15.19 -5.98
C TYR A 73 -7.15 16.17 -4.85
N SER A 74 -8.06 17.07 -4.52
CA SER A 74 -7.92 17.89 -3.31
C SER A 74 -8.20 16.99 -2.11
N MET A 75 -7.25 16.90 -1.18
CA MET A 75 -7.41 16.15 0.05
C MET A 75 -7.77 17.12 1.18
N THR A 76 -8.89 16.86 1.85
CA THR A 76 -9.15 17.41 3.18
C THR A 76 -8.32 16.67 4.23
N PRO A 77 -8.07 17.28 5.41
CA PRO A 77 -7.38 16.59 6.50
C PRO A 77 -8.07 15.27 6.82
N LEU A 78 -7.32 14.17 6.75
CA LEU A 78 -7.83 12.86 7.11
C LEU A 78 -7.91 12.76 8.63
N SER A 79 -9.07 12.35 9.15
CA SER A 79 -9.17 11.96 10.56
C SER A 79 -8.27 10.75 10.82
N PRO A 80 -7.60 10.68 11.98
CA PRO A 80 -6.78 9.52 12.32
C PRO A 80 -7.62 8.24 12.32
N HIS A 81 -7.08 7.16 11.75
CA HIS A 81 -7.73 5.85 11.81
C HIS A 81 -7.79 5.31 13.24
N VAL A 82 -8.83 4.51 13.53
CA VAL A 82 -8.99 3.83 14.82
C VAL A 82 -7.82 2.86 15.05
N LYS A 83 -7.25 2.84 16.26
CA LYS A 83 -6.09 1.98 16.53
C LYS A 83 -6.48 0.51 16.42
N ASN A 84 -5.80 -0.24 15.54
CA ASN A 84 -5.99 -1.69 15.38
C ASN A 84 -5.47 -2.51 16.60
N GLY A 85 -4.67 -1.91 17.48
CA GLY A 85 -4.04 -2.61 18.61
C GLY A 85 -2.88 -3.52 18.20
N GLY A 86 -2.51 -4.45 19.09
CA GLY A 86 -1.46 -5.45 18.84
C GLY A 86 0.00 -4.95 18.90
N TRP A 87 0.23 -3.72 19.34
CA TRP A 87 1.57 -3.11 19.47
C TRP A 87 1.71 -2.33 20.78
N GLY A 88 1.24 -2.91 21.89
CA GLY A 88 1.23 -2.27 23.21
C GLY A 88 2.39 -2.68 24.12
N ASP A 89 3.14 -3.72 23.76
CA ASP A 89 4.26 -4.21 24.57
C ASP A 89 5.46 -3.26 24.46
N ILE A 90 5.99 -2.84 25.61
CA ILE A 90 7.11 -1.89 25.67
C ILE A 90 8.39 -2.46 25.03
N ARG A 91 8.55 -3.79 25.00
CA ARG A 91 9.72 -4.45 24.41
C ARG A 91 9.72 -4.32 22.90
N ASP A 92 8.53 -4.39 22.27
CA ASP A 92 8.37 -4.15 20.83
C ASP A 92 8.79 -2.71 20.48
N HIS A 93 8.46 -1.75 21.35
CA HIS A 93 8.80 -0.34 21.14
C HIS A 93 10.30 -0.11 21.25
N GLU A 94 10.94 -0.65 22.27
CA GLU A 94 12.38 -0.47 22.47
C GLU A 94 13.20 -1.18 21.38
N LEU A 95 12.80 -2.39 20.99
CA LEU A 95 13.43 -3.09 19.85
C LEU A 95 13.29 -2.26 18.56
N CYS A 96 12.09 -1.76 18.25
CA CYS A 96 11.85 -0.92 17.07
C CYS A 96 12.73 0.34 17.07
N LYS A 97 12.82 1.06 18.20
CA LYS A 97 13.64 2.27 18.32
C LYS A 97 15.14 2.00 18.23
N SER A 98 15.58 0.79 18.60
CA SER A 98 16.99 0.42 18.63
C SER A 98 17.65 0.45 17.24
N TYR A 99 16.91 0.15 16.17
CA TYR A 99 17.46 0.05 14.82
C TYR A 99 18.14 1.33 14.32
N ARG A 100 17.70 2.52 14.76
CA ARG A 100 18.37 3.78 14.41
C ARG A 100 19.70 3.97 15.13
N ARG A 101 19.86 3.39 16.32
CA ARG A 101 21.05 3.56 17.18
C ARG A 101 22.13 2.51 16.91
N LEU A 102 21.76 1.41 16.25
CA LEU A 102 22.66 0.28 15.93
C LEU A 102 23.34 0.43 14.55
N GLN A 103 23.11 1.55 13.86
CA GLN A 103 23.82 1.97 12.63
C GLN A 103 24.97 2.92 13.00
#